data_AF-W6NVM2-F1
#
_entry.id   AF-W6NVM2-F1
#
_cell.length_a   1.000
_cell.length_b   1.000
_cell.length_c   1.000
_cell.angle_alpha   90.00
_cell.angle_beta   90.00
_cell.angle_gamma   90.00
#
_symmetry.space_group_name_H-M   'P 1'
#
loop_
_entity.id
_entity.type
_entity.pdbx_description
1 polymer ?
#
loop_
_entity_poly.entity_id
_entity_poly.type
_entity_poly.pdbx_seq_one_letter_code
_entity_poly.pdbx_strand_id
1 'polypeptide(L)'
;NFDYELVEGCTRQEKRFEPSEVDQVDTSDSAFSQKLAADAMFKTEHLEDDKGKATNDELRMEKIEWVQERLRDDFAANQALRAQFRKEKKELNEKRARDADLRARCSLEIPLVPEDPNDKKVAGMMLRYRVVSSLDEEQERRNEATGRRIFPSTPHPATSSTDQSNLPSAERLKDSIRRNRNRRINDKFDFAPSPKKSPLTLGIMRKTVKREAEEEEQVCESATVLNSNTADVKEENDEKKVIATSGLVADYDSSGSD
;
A
#
# COMPACT_ATOMS: atom_id res chain seq x y z
N ASN A 1 -21.24 -46.97 -52.41
CA ASN A 1 -22.71 -47.12 -52.47
C ASN A 1 -23.05 -48.32 -51.61
N PHE A 2 -23.52 -48.12 -50.37
CA PHE A 2 -23.77 -49.17 -49.37
C PHE A 2 -25.27 -49.31 -49.03
N ASP A 3 -26.14 -48.81 -49.91
CA ASP A 3 -27.58 -48.91 -49.76
C ASP A 3 -28.07 -50.21 -50.43
N TYR A 4 -28.97 -50.91 -49.77
CA TYR A 4 -29.60 -52.11 -50.32
C TYR A 4 -30.65 -51.74 -51.38
N GLU A 5 -30.69 -52.52 -52.46
CA GLU A 5 -31.71 -52.41 -53.49
C GLU A 5 -33.01 -53.07 -53.00
N LEU A 6 -34.12 -52.36 -53.13
CA LEU A 6 -35.44 -52.91 -52.83
C LEU A 6 -35.93 -53.71 -54.05
N VAL A 7 -36.22 -55.00 -53.86
CA VAL A 7 -36.80 -55.89 -54.89
C VAL A 7 -38.31 -56.02 -54.67
N GLU A 8 -39.03 -56.31 -55.76
CA GLU A 8 -40.49 -56.29 -55.94
C GLU A 8 -41.33 -56.48 -54.66
N GLY A 9 -42.28 -55.57 -54.46
CA GLY A 9 -43.28 -55.65 -53.38
C GLY A 9 -42.96 -54.86 -52.11
N CYS A 10 -41.83 -54.13 -52.05
CA CYS A 10 -41.50 -53.26 -50.92
C CYS A 10 -41.11 -51.84 -51.36
N THR A 11 -41.43 -50.85 -50.52
CA THR A 11 -41.11 -49.43 -50.74
C THR A 11 -40.31 -48.89 -49.57
N ARG A 12 -39.29 -48.08 -49.83
CA ARG A 12 -38.49 -47.44 -48.78
C ARG A 12 -39.36 -46.40 -48.07
N GLN A 13 -39.41 -46.46 -46.74
CA GLN A 13 -40.05 -45.39 -45.98
C GLN A 13 -39.06 -44.22 -45.87
N GLU A 14 -39.27 -43.19 -46.67
CA GLU A 14 -38.56 -41.91 -46.51
C GLU A 14 -39.24 -41.11 -45.41
N LYS A 15 -38.69 -41.16 -44.19
CA LYS A 15 -39.08 -40.24 -43.12
C LYS A 15 -38.42 -38.90 -43.38
N ARG A 16 -39.05 -38.08 -44.23
CA ARG A 16 -38.73 -36.66 -44.33
C ARG A 16 -39.45 -35.95 -43.20
N PHE A 17 -38.69 -35.34 -42.32
CA PHE A 17 -39.26 -34.51 -41.27
C PHE A 17 -39.74 -33.21 -41.91
N GLU A 18 -41.06 -32.99 -41.91
CA GLU A 18 -41.64 -31.71 -42.30
C GLU A 18 -41.81 -30.86 -41.04
N PRO A 19 -41.19 -29.66 -40.97
CA PRO A 19 -41.27 -28.81 -39.79
C PRO A 19 -42.71 -28.43 -39.44
N SER A 20 -43.63 -28.46 -40.40
CA SER A 20 -45.07 -28.21 -40.21
C SER A 20 -45.82 -29.31 -39.47
N GLU A 21 -45.25 -30.53 -39.33
CA GLU A 21 -45.86 -31.62 -38.56
C GLU A 21 -45.62 -31.49 -37.05
N VAL A 22 -44.72 -30.60 -36.63
CA VAL A 22 -44.42 -30.33 -35.22
C VAL A 22 -45.14 -29.06 -34.79
N ASP A 23 -46.03 -29.18 -33.80
CA ASP A 23 -46.83 -28.08 -33.23
C ASP A 23 -45.99 -27.11 -32.35
N GLN A 24 -44.68 -27.07 -32.57
CA GLN A 24 -43.74 -26.22 -31.86
C GLN A 24 -43.57 -24.93 -32.66
N VAL A 25 -43.70 -23.79 -31.98
CA VAL A 25 -43.53 -22.47 -32.61
C VAL A 25 -42.14 -22.42 -33.25
N ASP A 26 -42.08 -22.19 -34.57
CA ASP A 26 -40.83 -21.90 -35.29
C ASP A 26 -40.17 -20.69 -34.62
N THR A 27 -39.20 -20.92 -33.75
CA THR A 27 -38.48 -19.84 -33.05
C THR A 27 -37.49 -19.12 -33.97
N SER A 28 -37.24 -19.67 -35.16
CA SER A 28 -36.45 -19.01 -36.19
C SER A 28 -37.37 -18.15 -37.04
N ASP A 29 -37.17 -16.83 -36.99
CA ASP A 29 -37.76 -15.92 -37.96
C ASP A 29 -37.41 -16.41 -39.39
N SER A 30 -38.42 -16.86 -40.13
CA SER A 30 -38.25 -17.42 -41.48
C SER A 30 -37.58 -16.40 -42.41
N ALA A 31 -37.87 -15.10 -42.22
CA ALA A 31 -37.24 -14.04 -42.98
C ALA A 31 -35.73 -13.92 -42.65
N PHE A 32 -35.36 -14.09 -41.38
CA PHE A 32 -33.96 -14.13 -40.94
C PHE A 32 -33.22 -15.33 -41.53
N SER A 33 -33.82 -16.52 -41.50
CA SER A 33 -33.24 -17.73 -42.10
C SER A 33 -33.05 -17.59 -43.62
N GLN A 34 -34.06 -17.06 -44.31
CA GLN A 34 -33.97 -16.78 -45.74
C GLN A 34 -32.87 -15.76 -46.05
N LYS A 35 -32.71 -14.72 -45.22
CA LYS A 35 -31.66 -13.72 -45.37
C LYS A 35 -30.26 -14.32 -45.14
N LEU A 36 -30.12 -15.21 -44.16
CA LEU A 36 -28.88 -15.92 -43.86
C LEU A 36 -28.48 -16.89 -44.99
N ALA A 37 -29.47 -17.47 -45.69
CA ALA A 37 -29.24 -18.32 -46.87
C ALA A 37 -28.96 -17.51 -48.15
N ALA A 38 -29.60 -16.35 -48.32
CA ALA A 38 -29.51 -15.55 -49.54
C ALA A 38 -28.32 -14.58 -49.55
N ASP A 39 -27.88 -14.08 -48.39
CA ASP A 39 -26.84 -13.07 -48.27
C ASP A 39 -25.60 -13.61 -47.55
N ALA A 40 -24.50 -13.71 -48.29
CA ALA A 40 -23.22 -14.18 -47.77
C ALA A 40 -22.60 -13.21 -46.74
N MET A 41 -22.77 -11.90 -46.90
CA MET A 41 -22.20 -10.90 -45.97
C MET A 41 -22.96 -10.91 -44.63
N PHE A 42 -24.30 -10.97 -44.70
CA PHE A 42 -25.14 -11.07 -43.51
C PHE A 42 -24.81 -12.32 -42.67
N LYS A 43 -24.54 -13.45 -43.34
CA LYS A 43 -24.08 -14.68 -42.68
C LYS A 43 -22.74 -14.50 -42.00
N THR A 44 -21.76 -13.85 -42.65
CA THR A 44 -20.43 -13.66 -42.03
C THR A 44 -20.49 -12.76 -40.80
N GLU A 45 -21.27 -11.66 -40.85
CA GLU A 45 -21.45 -10.76 -39.72
C GLU A 45 -22.06 -11.49 -38.51
N HIS A 46 -23.14 -12.26 -38.72
CA HIS A 46 -23.79 -12.99 -37.63
C HIS A 46 -22.90 -14.10 -37.06
N LEU A 47 -22.11 -14.78 -37.91
CA LEU A 47 -21.15 -15.77 -37.45
C LEU A 47 -20.04 -15.16 -36.58
N GLU A 48 -19.61 -13.93 -36.88
CA GLU A 48 -18.64 -13.22 -36.05
C GLU A 48 -19.27 -12.73 -34.74
N ASP A 49 -20.47 -12.18 -34.79
CA ASP A 49 -21.23 -11.77 -33.61
C ASP A 49 -21.50 -12.94 -32.66
N ASP A 50 -21.86 -14.11 -33.19
CA ASP A 50 -22.11 -15.30 -32.38
C ASP A 50 -20.84 -15.87 -31.75
N LYS A 51 -19.70 -15.81 -32.45
CA LYS A 51 -18.39 -16.11 -31.86
C LYS A 51 -18.04 -15.11 -30.76
N GLY A 52 -18.32 -13.83 -30.96
CA GLY A 52 -18.12 -12.80 -29.95
C GLY A 52 -18.99 -13.02 -28.71
N LYS A 53 -20.24 -13.46 -28.87
CA LYS A 53 -21.11 -13.82 -27.74
C LYS A 53 -20.56 -15.05 -27.01
N ALA A 54 -20.14 -16.09 -27.74
CA ALA A 54 -19.60 -17.31 -27.14
C ALA A 54 -18.37 -17.03 -26.25
N THR A 55 -17.43 -16.19 -26.71
CA THR A 55 -16.25 -15.84 -25.90
C THR A 55 -16.61 -14.98 -24.69
N ASN A 56 -17.54 -14.04 -24.82
CA ASN A 56 -18.05 -13.26 -23.69
C ASN A 56 -18.75 -14.16 -22.65
N ASP A 57 -19.49 -15.17 -23.11
CA ASP A 57 -20.15 -16.13 -22.25
C ASP A 57 -19.14 -17.06 -21.57
N GLU A 58 -18.06 -17.49 -22.24
CA GLU A 58 -16.95 -18.22 -21.62
C GLU A 58 -16.32 -17.43 -20.47
N LEU A 59 -15.98 -16.16 -20.70
CA LEU A 59 -15.44 -15.27 -19.66
C LEU A 59 -16.44 -15.09 -18.50
N ARG A 60 -17.74 -15.01 -18.82
CA ARG A 60 -18.80 -14.92 -17.82
C ARG A 60 -18.89 -16.21 -17.00
N MET A 61 -18.78 -17.38 -17.63
CA MET A 61 -18.81 -18.67 -16.97
C MET A 61 -17.59 -18.85 -16.06
N GLU A 62 -16.39 -18.51 -16.53
CA GLU A 62 -15.16 -18.52 -15.72
C GLU A 62 -15.31 -17.66 -14.46
N LYS A 63 -15.90 -16.46 -14.60
CA LYS A 63 -16.19 -15.60 -13.45
C LYS A 63 -17.16 -16.24 -12.46
N ILE A 64 -18.17 -16.95 -12.93
CA ILE A 64 -19.14 -17.66 -12.08
C ILE A 64 -18.46 -18.84 -11.37
N GLU A 65 -17.66 -19.61 -12.08
CA GLU A 65 -16.89 -20.73 -11.53
C GLU A 65 -15.92 -20.26 -10.44
N TRP A 66 -15.20 -19.16 -10.68
CA TRP A 66 -14.31 -18.56 -9.67
C TRP A 66 -15.05 -18.17 -8.39
N VAL A 67 -16.25 -17.58 -8.52
CA VAL A 67 -17.09 -17.24 -7.36
C VAL A 67 -17.54 -18.53 -6.66
N GLN A 68 -18.02 -19.53 -7.39
CA GLN A 68 -18.47 -20.81 -6.81
C GLN A 68 -17.33 -21.55 -6.11
N GLU A 69 -16.12 -21.54 -6.66
CA GLU A 69 -14.95 -22.20 -6.08
C GLU A 69 -14.49 -21.51 -4.79
N ARG A 70 -14.63 -20.19 -4.72
CA ARG A 70 -14.40 -19.44 -3.47
C ARG A 70 -15.44 -19.76 -2.38
N LEU A 71 -16.69 -20.00 -2.78
CA LEU A 71 -17.78 -20.39 -1.86
C LEU A 71 -17.82 -21.91 -1.62
N ARG A 72 -16.97 -22.69 -2.28
CA ARG A 72 -16.89 -24.15 -2.11
C ARG A 72 -16.54 -24.53 -0.67
N ASP A 73 -15.81 -23.66 0.03
CA ASP A 73 -15.54 -23.74 1.47
C ASP A 73 -16.05 -22.48 2.19
N ASP A 74 -17.36 -22.47 2.48
CA ASP A 74 -18.03 -21.43 3.27
C ASP A 74 -17.37 -21.20 4.64
N PHE A 75 -16.78 -22.24 5.24
CA PHE A 75 -16.13 -22.12 6.54
C PHE A 75 -14.84 -21.31 6.41
N ALA A 76 -13.96 -21.65 5.48
CA ALA A 76 -12.73 -20.90 5.23
C ALA A 76 -13.02 -19.45 4.80
N ALA A 77 -14.01 -19.24 3.92
CA ALA A 77 -14.42 -17.90 3.51
C ALA A 77 -14.90 -17.04 4.69
N ASN A 78 -15.79 -17.58 5.53
CA ASN A 78 -16.28 -16.87 6.71
C ASN A 78 -15.21 -16.70 7.79
N GLN A 79 -14.29 -17.64 7.94
CA GLN A 79 -13.15 -17.52 8.86
C GLN A 79 -12.23 -16.37 8.42
N ALA A 80 -11.90 -16.29 7.13
CA ALA A 80 -11.09 -15.22 6.56
C ALA A 80 -11.77 -13.86 6.74
N LEU A 81 -13.08 -13.77 6.46
CA LEU A 81 -13.87 -12.55 6.65
C LEU A 81 -13.89 -12.10 8.12
N ARG A 82 -14.14 -13.02 9.07
CA ARG A 82 -14.07 -12.71 10.50
C ARG A 82 -12.67 -12.29 10.93
N ALA A 83 -11.62 -12.87 10.35
CA ALA A 83 -10.24 -12.47 10.62
C ALA A 83 -9.95 -11.05 10.11
N GLN A 84 -10.42 -10.69 8.91
CA GLN A 84 -10.33 -9.35 8.35
C GLN A 84 -11.04 -8.33 9.25
N PHE A 85 -12.30 -8.56 9.62
CA PHE A 85 -13.03 -7.65 10.52
C PHE A 85 -12.38 -7.52 11.90
N ARG A 86 -11.82 -8.60 12.45
CA ARG A 86 -11.06 -8.52 13.71
C ARG A 86 -9.80 -7.68 13.57
N LYS A 87 -9.08 -7.82 12.44
CA LYS A 87 -7.88 -7.03 12.15
C LYS A 87 -8.23 -5.55 11.97
N GLU A 88 -9.22 -5.24 11.15
CA GLU A 88 -9.71 -3.87 10.94
C GLU A 88 -10.21 -3.22 12.23
N LYS A 89 -10.98 -3.94 13.05
CA LYS A 89 -11.42 -3.46 14.37
C LYS A 89 -10.24 -3.16 15.29
N LYS A 90 -9.21 -4.01 15.28
CA LYS A 90 -7.98 -3.81 16.06
C LYS A 90 -7.23 -2.57 15.55
N GLU A 91 -7.02 -2.44 14.26
CA GLU A 91 -6.34 -1.30 13.65
C GLU A 91 -7.08 0.03 13.91
N LEU A 92 -8.42 0.03 13.83
CA LEU A 92 -9.24 1.21 14.13
C LEU A 92 -9.13 1.61 15.61
N ASN A 93 -9.18 0.63 16.52
CA ASN A 93 -9.01 0.89 17.95
C ASN A 93 -7.60 1.40 18.27
N GLU A 94 -6.57 0.83 17.66
CA GLU A 94 -5.17 1.28 17.81
C GLU A 94 -4.98 2.70 17.26
N LYS A 95 -5.57 3.03 16.10
CA LYS A 95 -5.60 4.39 15.57
C LYS A 95 -6.29 5.34 16.54
N ARG A 96 -7.49 5.01 17.02
CA ARG A 96 -8.23 5.83 17.99
C ARG A 96 -7.45 6.05 19.28
N ALA A 97 -6.77 5.02 19.79
CA ALA A 97 -5.92 5.11 20.97
C ALA A 97 -4.70 6.01 20.74
N ARG A 98 -4.02 5.86 19.59
CA ARG A 98 -2.90 6.75 19.20
C ARG A 98 -3.35 8.20 19.07
N ASP A 99 -4.50 8.45 18.47
CA ASP A 99 -5.04 9.79 18.32
C ASP A 99 -5.45 10.39 19.67
N ALA A 100 -6.01 9.58 20.57
CA ALA A 100 -6.36 10.03 21.93
C ALA A 100 -5.10 10.41 22.73
N ASP A 101 -4.04 9.62 22.64
CA ASP A 101 -2.75 9.93 23.25
C ASP A 101 -2.13 11.20 22.65
N LEU A 102 -2.16 11.37 21.33
CA LEU A 102 -1.68 12.59 20.68
C LEU A 102 -2.49 13.84 21.10
N ARG A 103 -3.82 13.74 21.16
CA ARG A 103 -4.68 14.82 21.66
C ARG A 103 -4.36 15.18 23.10
N ALA A 104 -4.14 14.20 23.97
CA ALA A 104 -3.76 14.44 25.36
C ALA A 104 -2.39 15.12 25.48
N ARG A 105 -1.39 14.64 24.73
CA ARG A 105 -0.03 15.23 24.72
C ARG A 105 0.01 16.66 24.19
N CYS A 106 -0.76 16.93 23.13
CA CYS A 106 -0.80 18.22 22.47
C CYS A 106 -1.92 19.14 23.00
N SER A 107 -2.70 18.69 23.99
CA SER A 107 -3.86 19.41 24.53
C SER A 107 -4.85 19.87 23.45
N LEU A 108 -5.15 18.99 22.48
CA LEU A 108 -6.05 19.27 21.35
C LEU A 108 -7.43 18.66 21.60
N GLU A 109 -8.48 19.46 21.41
CA GLU A 109 -9.89 19.01 21.55
C GLU A 109 -10.55 18.65 20.20
N ILE A 110 -9.80 18.77 19.10
CA ILE A 110 -10.33 18.64 17.74
C ILE A 110 -10.24 17.17 17.26
N PRO A 111 -11.22 16.65 16.50
CA PRO A 111 -11.10 15.36 15.83
C PRO A 111 -9.91 15.37 14.85
N LEU A 112 -9.02 14.39 15.01
CA LEU A 112 -7.86 14.24 14.15
C LEU A 112 -8.24 13.50 12.88
N VAL A 113 -7.84 14.06 11.74
CA VAL A 113 -8.04 13.51 10.39
C VAL A 113 -6.80 12.68 10.00
N PRO A 114 -6.91 11.68 9.12
CA PRO A 114 -5.76 10.98 8.60
C PRO A 114 -4.70 11.93 8.01
N GLU A 115 -3.43 11.61 8.23
CA GLU A 115 -2.30 12.39 7.71
C GLU A 115 -2.31 12.41 6.17
N ASP A 116 -2.19 13.60 5.58
CA ASP A 116 -1.99 13.75 4.14
C ASP A 116 -0.53 13.36 3.77
N PRO A 117 -0.31 12.49 2.77
CA PRO A 117 1.04 12.14 2.31
C PRO A 117 1.89 13.35 1.87
N ASN A 118 1.29 14.42 1.36
CA ASN A 118 2.02 15.62 0.97
C ASN A 118 2.54 16.38 2.19
N ASP A 119 1.69 16.58 3.20
CA ASP A 119 2.05 17.24 4.45
C ASP A 119 3.16 16.47 5.18
N LYS A 120 3.10 15.14 5.15
CA LYS A 120 4.17 14.29 5.69
C LYS A 120 5.52 14.51 5.01
N LYS A 121 5.53 14.72 3.68
CA LYS A 121 6.76 15.02 2.93
C LYS A 121 7.30 16.40 3.30
N VAL A 122 6.45 17.43 3.36
CA VAL A 122 6.84 18.79 3.71
C VAL A 122 7.34 18.85 5.15
N ALA A 123 6.62 18.25 6.10
CA ALA A 123 7.03 18.17 7.51
C ALA A 123 8.35 17.42 7.66
N GLY A 124 8.52 16.29 6.96
CA GLY A 124 9.78 15.55 6.94
C GLY A 124 10.94 16.38 6.36
N MET A 125 10.67 17.18 5.32
CA MET A 125 11.62 18.10 4.73
C MET A 125 12.01 19.22 5.71
N MET A 126 11.03 19.85 6.35
CA MET A 126 11.26 20.86 7.39
C MET A 126 12.06 20.31 8.57
N LEU A 127 11.77 19.10 9.04
CA LEU A 127 12.51 18.47 10.13
C LEU A 127 13.97 18.22 9.75
N ARG A 128 14.23 17.75 8.51
CA ARG A 128 15.59 17.52 8.01
C ARG A 128 16.38 18.83 7.88
N TYR A 129 15.77 19.88 7.33
CA TYR A 129 16.47 21.15 7.07
C TYR A 129 16.57 22.06 8.30
N ARG A 130 15.70 21.92 9.31
CA ARG A 130 15.81 22.67 10.59
C ARG A 130 17.09 22.35 11.37
N VAL A 131 17.62 21.13 11.25
CA VAL A 131 18.82 20.70 12.01
C VAL A 131 20.11 21.35 11.49
N VAL A 132 20.12 21.83 10.23
CA VAL A 132 21.34 22.35 9.60
C VAL A 132 21.72 23.72 10.16
N SER A 133 20.75 24.57 10.52
CA SER A 133 21.02 25.85 11.20
C SER A 133 21.03 25.71 12.73
N SER A 134 20.29 24.74 13.30
CA SER A 134 20.18 24.63 14.75
C SER A 134 21.39 24.00 15.43
N LEU A 135 22.16 23.12 14.77
CA LEU A 135 23.30 22.46 15.43
C LEU A 135 24.41 23.44 15.76
N ASP A 136 24.77 24.31 14.81
CA ASP A 136 25.81 25.31 15.00
C ASP A 136 25.36 26.36 16.03
N GLU A 137 24.13 26.88 15.90
CA GLU A 137 23.54 27.81 16.87
C GLU A 137 23.37 27.19 18.27
N GLU A 138 23.08 25.90 18.37
CA GLU A 138 22.95 25.18 19.65
C GLU A 138 24.31 24.86 20.26
N GLN A 139 25.33 24.57 19.44
CA GLN A 139 26.72 24.48 19.90
C GLN A 139 27.23 25.84 20.38
N GLU A 140 26.93 26.91 19.66
CA GLU A 140 27.23 28.28 20.09
C GLU A 140 26.54 28.63 21.40
N ARG A 141 25.22 28.38 21.53
CA ARG A 141 24.51 28.57 22.81
C ARG A 141 25.07 27.72 23.95
N ARG A 142 25.48 26.47 23.69
CA ARG A 142 26.12 25.60 24.69
C ARG A 142 27.51 26.14 25.09
N ASN A 143 28.28 26.64 24.13
CA ASN A 143 29.59 27.25 24.37
C ASN A 143 29.48 28.59 25.12
N GLU A 144 28.45 29.38 24.82
CA GLU A 144 28.13 30.59 25.57
C GLU A 144 27.71 30.27 26.99
N ALA A 145 26.83 29.28 27.20
CA ALA A 145 26.38 28.88 28.52
C ALA A 145 27.54 28.34 29.38
N THR A 146 28.42 27.52 28.81
CA THR A 146 29.62 27.02 29.50
C THR A 146 30.66 28.12 29.75
N GLY A 147 30.68 29.18 28.93
CA GLY A 147 31.53 30.36 29.13
C GLY A 147 30.97 31.40 30.11
N ARG A 148 29.67 31.35 30.41
CA ARG A 148 29.01 32.25 31.38
C ARG A 148 29.39 31.85 32.80
N ARG A 149 29.54 32.85 33.67
CA ARG A 149 29.80 32.62 35.10
C ARG A 149 28.53 32.15 35.79
N ILE A 150 28.67 31.12 36.63
CA ILE A 150 27.57 30.51 37.39
C ILE A 150 27.01 31.48 38.45
N PHE A 151 27.85 32.39 38.96
CA PHE A 151 27.43 33.44 39.89
C PHE A 151 27.47 34.81 39.22
N PRO A 152 26.43 35.66 39.40
CA PRO A 152 26.50 37.04 38.95
C PRO A 152 27.67 37.70 39.68
N SER A 153 28.66 38.19 38.91
CA SER A 153 29.72 39.00 39.49
C SER A 153 29.05 40.19 40.15
N THR A 154 29.31 40.40 41.44
CA THR A 154 28.83 41.56 42.20
C THR A 154 29.04 42.84 41.38
N PRO A 155 28.06 43.76 41.34
CA PRO A 155 28.20 45.00 40.61
C PRO A 155 29.18 45.89 41.39
N HIS A 156 30.47 45.80 41.06
CA HIS A 156 31.29 46.99 41.16
C HIS A 156 30.86 47.93 40.03
N PRO A 157 30.70 49.24 40.28
CA PRO A 157 30.23 50.17 39.27
C PRO A 157 31.30 50.31 38.19
N ALA A 158 31.21 49.47 37.16
CA ALA A 158 31.93 49.68 35.91
C ALA A 158 30.98 50.45 35.02
N THR A 159 31.26 51.75 34.89
CA THR A 159 30.75 52.60 33.84
C THR A 159 30.96 51.93 32.48
N SER A 160 30.00 52.16 31.58
CA SER A 160 30.03 51.89 30.12
C SER A 160 29.51 50.52 29.67
N SER A 161 28.22 50.51 29.37
CA SER A 161 27.64 49.75 28.27
C SER A 161 28.15 50.32 26.94
N THR A 162 29.25 49.79 26.43
CA THR A 162 29.74 50.12 25.08
C THR A 162 29.56 48.91 24.18
N ASP A 163 28.93 49.14 23.02
CA ASP A 163 28.73 48.20 21.93
C ASP A 163 29.99 47.37 21.64
N GLN A 164 29.84 46.05 21.69
CA GLN A 164 30.92 45.05 21.57
C GLN A 164 31.60 45.02 20.19
N SER A 165 31.12 45.81 19.22
CA SER A 165 31.62 45.79 17.84
C SER A 165 32.90 46.62 17.64
N ASN A 166 33.24 47.57 18.52
CA ASN A 166 34.38 48.48 18.35
C ASN A 166 35.33 48.55 19.57
N LEU A 167 35.66 47.42 20.17
CA LEU A 167 36.69 47.36 21.21
C LEU A 167 38.11 47.29 20.59
N PRO A 168 39.09 48.06 21.11
CA PRO A 168 40.48 47.98 20.67
C PRO A 168 41.01 46.55 20.88
N SER A 169 41.94 46.10 20.02
CA SER A 169 42.45 44.71 19.99
C SER A 169 42.91 44.20 21.38
N ALA A 170 43.47 45.10 22.20
CA ALA A 170 43.89 44.80 23.56
C ALA A 170 42.72 44.46 24.51
N GLU A 171 41.54 45.08 24.36
CA GLU A 171 40.36 44.78 25.18
C GLU A 171 39.68 43.48 24.72
N ARG A 172 39.62 43.24 23.40
CA ARG A 172 39.15 41.95 22.85
C ARG A 172 40.00 40.78 23.37
N LEU A 173 41.31 40.96 23.45
CA LEU A 173 42.22 39.95 24.02
C LEU A 173 41.97 39.75 25.52
N LYS A 174 41.79 40.83 26.29
CA LYS A 174 41.46 40.74 27.72
C LYS A 174 40.16 39.98 27.96
N ASP A 175 39.14 40.23 27.15
CA ASP A 175 37.86 39.53 27.25
C ASP A 175 37.97 38.06 26.83
N SER A 176 38.73 37.75 25.78
CA SER A 176 39.05 36.37 25.40
C SER A 176 39.76 35.60 26.52
N ILE A 177 40.78 36.21 27.15
CA ILE A 177 41.51 35.64 28.29
C ILE A 177 40.57 35.44 29.49
N ARG A 178 39.68 36.40 29.76
CA ARG A 178 38.67 36.29 30.83
C ARG A 178 37.68 35.15 30.56
N ARG A 179 37.17 35.00 29.33
CA ARG A 179 36.28 33.89 28.94
C ARG A 179 36.97 32.55 29.05
N ASN A 180 38.21 32.42 28.56
CA ASN A 180 38.99 31.18 28.65
C ASN A 180 39.27 30.80 30.11
N ARG A 181 39.56 31.77 30.98
CA ARG A 181 39.69 31.54 32.42
C ARG A 181 38.39 31.04 33.05
N ASN A 182 37.25 31.66 32.71
CA ASN A 182 35.95 31.24 33.23
C ASN A 182 35.58 29.83 32.77
N ARG A 183 35.83 29.49 31.49
CA ARG A 183 35.64 28.13 30.96
C ARG A 183 36.47 27.10 31.73
N ARG A 184 37.77 27.37 31.96
CA ARG A 184 38.64 26.49 32.76
C ARG A 184 38.22 26.36 34.23
N ILE A 185 37.50 27.34 34.79
CA ILE A 185 36.96 27.25 36.15
C ILE A 185 35.72 26.34 36.15
N ASN A 186 34.86 26.47 35.14
CA ASN A 186 33.68 25.63 34.99
C ASN A 186 34.06 24.17 34.67
N ASP A 187 35.06 23.93 33.80
CA ASP A 187 35.58 22.58 33.48
C ASP A 187 36.18 21.86 34.71
N LYS A 188 36.62 22.61 35.73
CA LYS A 188 37.12 22.04 37.00
C LYS A 188 35.98 21.64 37.95
N PHE A 189 34.75 22.05 37.67
CA PHE A 189 33.56 21.76 38.47
C PHE A 189 32.70 20.64 37.89
N ASP A 190 32.94 20.26 36.63
CA ASP A 190 32.41 19.01 36.08
C ASP A 190 33.10 17.83 36.76
N PHE A 191 32.39 17.22 37.73
CA PHE A 191 32.77 15.93 38.28
C PHE A 191 32.99 14.93 37.14
N ALA A 192 34.04 14.12 37.29
CA ALA A 192 34.42 13.02 36.40
C ALA A 192 33.20 12.30 35.79
N PRO A 193 33.30 11.79 34.54
CA PRO A 193 32.18 11.14 33.87
C PRO A 193 31.54 10.14 34.82
N SER A 194 30.22 10.30 35.06
CA SER A 194 29.46 9.38 35.89
C SER A 194 29.78 7.95 35.44
N PRO A 195 30.11 7.02 36.35
CA PRO A 195 30.49 5.67 35.97
C PRO A 195 29.41 5.10 35.05
N LYS A 196 29.84 4.57 33.90
CA LYS A 196 28.97 3.92 32.93
C LYS A 196 28.09 2.93 33.70
N LYS A 197 26.76 3.16 33.71
CA LYS A 197 25.81 2.18 34.22
C LYS A 197 26.00 0.91 33.39
N SER A 198 26.61 -0.12 33.97
CA SER A 198 26.50 -1.46 33.41
C SER A 198 25.02 -1.85 33.43
N PRO A 199 24.48 -2.44 32.35
CA PRO A 199 23.12 -2.94 32.40
C PRO A 199 23.12 -4.18 33.30
N LEU A 200 22.83 -4.01 34.58
CA LEU A 200 22.34 -5.10 35.43
C LEU A 200 21.00 -5.55 34.85
N THR A 201 21.02 -6.60 34.04
CA THR A 201 19.82 -7.33 33.61
C THR A 201 19.33 -8.20 34.77
N LEU A 202 18.65 -7.60 35.73
CA LEU A 202 17.73 -8.34 36.60
C LEU A 202 16.42 -8.52 35.83
N GLY A 203 16.35 -9.59 35.05
CA GLY A 203 15.19 -10.00 34.29
C GLY A 203 15.32 -11.48 33.90
N ILE A 204 14.22 -12.22 33.97
CA ILE A 204 14.14 -13.65 33.64
C ILE A 204 14.58 -13.85 32.19
N MET A 205 15.72 -14.52 31.97
CA MET A 205 16.13 -15.00 30.65
C MET A 205 15.30 -16.23 30.27
N ARG A 206 14.59 -16.17 29.14
CA ARG A 206 13.98 -17.36 28.53
C ARG A 206 15.09 -18.14 27.83
N LYS A 207 15.31 -19.38 28.30
CA LYS A 207 16.26 -20.34 27.73
C LYS A 207 15.79 -20.70 26.32
N THR A 208 16.59 -20.41 25.29
CA THR A 208 16.35 -20.95 23.95
C THR A 208 16.80 -22.41 23.94
N VAL A 209 15.85 -23.31 23.68
CA VAL A 209 16.13 -24.73 23.46
C VAL A 209 16.75 -24.85 22.06
N LYS A 210 17.99 -25.36 22.02
CA LYS A 210 18.64 -25.86 20.81
C LYS A 210 17.74 -26.95 20.23
N ARG A 211 17.14 -26.72 19.07
CA ARG A 211 16.69 -27.83 18.22
C ARG A 211 17.92 -28.31 17.47
N GLU A 212 18.23 -29.57 17.68
CA GLU A 212 19.21 -30.31 16.91
C GLU A 212 18.74 -30.32 15.44
N ALA A 213 19.70 -30.09 14.55
CA ALA A 213 19.48 -30.18 13.11
C ALA A 213 19.45 -31.67 12.76
N GLU A 214 18.33 -32.12 12.20
CA GLU A 214 18.27 -33.38 11.49
C GLU A 214 18.93 -33.17 10.12
N GLU A 215 19.86 -34.07 9.84
CA GLU A 215 20.66 -34.16 8.62
C GLU A 215 19.76 -34.65 7.48
N GLU A 216 19.69 -33.91 6.37
CA GLU A 216 19.29 -34.48 5.08
C GLU A 216 20.21 -34.00 3.96
N GLU A 217 20.45 -34.93 3.04
CA GLU A 217 21.64 -35.10 2.22
C GLU A 217 21.85 -34.05 1.12
N GLN A 218 23.13 -33.86 0.81
CA GLN A 218 23.66 -33.12 -0.31
C GLN A 218 23.86 -34.08 -1.49
N VAL A 219 23.14 -33.88 -2.60
CA VAL A 219 23.57 -34.34 -3.94
C VAL A 219 23.63 -33.14 -4.87
N CYS A 220 24.82 -32.97 -5.45
CA CYS A 220 25.21 -31.92 -6.38
C CYS A 220 25.07 -32.40 -7.84
N GLU A 221 25.23 -31.45 -8.76
CA GLU A 221 25.35 -31.55 -10.24
C GLU A 221 24.09 -31.15 -11.02
N SER A 222 24.14 -30.30 -12.04
CA SER A 222 25.25 -29.57 -12.67
C SER A 222 24.67 -28.42 -13.51
N ALA A 223 25.47 -27.37 -13.70
CA ALA A 223 25.18 -26.26 -14.58
C ALA A 223 25.17 -26.70 -16.05
N THR A 224 24.18 -26.24 -16.81
CA THR A 224 24.29 -26.15 -18.28
C THR A 224 23.89 -24.76 -18.72
N VAL A 225 24.89 -24.03 -19.19
CA VAL A 225 24.78 -22.74 -19.88
C VAL A 225 24.23 -23.01 -21.28
N LEU A 226 23.12 -22.37 -21.67
CA LEU A 226 22.78 -22.15 -23.07
C LEU A 226 22.07 -20.80 -23.21
N ASN A 227 22.81 -19.84 -23.75
CA ASN A 227 22.30 -18.61 -24.35
C ASN A 227 21.56 -18.93 -25.64
N SER A 228 20.39 -18.32 -25.85
CA SER A 228 19.97 -17.93 -27.20
C SER A 228 19.06 -16.71 -27.16
N ASN A 229 19.40 -15.75 -28.02
CA ASN A 229 18.78 -14.44 -28.21
C ASN A 229 17.37 -14.54 -28.82
N THR A 230 16.45 -13.66 -28.41
CA THR A 230 15.41 -13.04 -29.25
C THR A 230 15.09 -11.68 -28.62
N ALA A 231 15.53 -10.56 -29.22
CA ALA A 231 14.89 -9.78 -30.29
C ALA A 231 13.79 -8.83 -29.76
N ASP A 232 14.10 -7.54 -29.87
CA ASP A 232 13.27 -6.35 -29.65
C ASP A 232 11.85 -6.46 -30.21
N VAL A 233 10.84 -6.10 -29.40
CA VAL A 233 9.60 -5.46 -29.86
C VAL A 233 9.23 -4.34 -28.90
N LYS A 234 9.25 -3.11 -29.42
CA LYS A 234 8.65 -1.90 -28.82
C LYS A 234 7.14 -2.04 -28.79
N GLU A 235 6.51 -1.80 -27.65
CA GLU A 235 5.09 -1.45 -27.57
C GLU A 235 4.94 0.01 -27.16
N GLU A 236 4.20 0.76 -27.98
CA GLU A 236 3.76 2.13 -27.74
C GLU A 236 2.50 2.12 -26.85
N ASN A 237 2.51 2.96 -25.81
CA ASN A 237 1.35 3.22 -24.96
C ASN A 237 0.46 4.28 -25.62
N ASP A 238 -0.78 3.92 -25.95
CA ASP A 238 -1.86 4.87 -26.23
C ASP A 238 -2.97 4.73 -25.17
N GLU A 239 -3.00 5.71 -24.25
CA GLU A 239 -4.03 5.86 -23.23
C GLU A 239 -5.27 6.57 -23.82
N LYS A 240 -6.43 5.91 -23.83
CA LYS A 240 -7.74 6.58 -23.93
C LYS A 240 -8.60 6.25 -22.71
N LYS A 241 -8.68 7.24 -21.84
CA LYS A 241 -9.50 7.29 -20.62
C LYS A 241 -10.94 7.66 -20.97
N VAL A 242 -11.89 6.77 -20.76
CA VAL A 242 -13.33 7.09 -20.78
C VAL A 242 -13.91 6.95 -19.38
N ILE A 243 -14.50 8.05 -18.93
CA ILE A 243 -15.16 8.24 -17.64
C ILE A 243 -16.56 7.64 -17.73
N ALA A 244 -16.93 6.77 -16.79
CA ALA A 244 -18.33 6.41 -16.56
C ALA A 244 -18.63 6.40 -15.06
N THR A 245 -19.31 7.46 -14.63
CA THR A 245 -19.99 7.58 -13.35
C THR A 245 -21.34 6.89 -13.44
N SER A 246 -21.61 5.90 -12.58
CA SER A 246 -22.99 5.60 -12.17
C SER A 246 -23.00 5.11 -10.74
N GLY A 247 -23.56 5.94 -9.87
CA GLY A 247 -23.82 5.64 -8.47
C GLY A 247 -25.08 4.80 -8.33
N LEU A 248 -25.08 3.96 -7.31
CA LEU A 248 -26.28 3.30 -6.78
C LEU A 248 -26.19 3.46 -5.26
N VAL A 249 -26.65 4.62 -4.79
CA VAL A 249 -26.98 4.84 -3.38
C VAL A 249 -28.41 4.37 -3.22
N ALA A 250 -28.63 3.34 -2.43
CA ALA A 250 -29.96 2.92 -2.00
C ALA A 250 -30.21 3.52 -0.61
N ASP A 251 -31.07 4.53 -0.56
CA ASP A 251 -31.55 5.12 0.68
C ASP A 251 -32.60 4.19 1.30
N TYR A 252 -32.31 3.73 2.53
CA TYR A 252 -33.18 2.83 3.29
C TYR A 252 -33.90 3.62 4.39
N ASP A 253 -34.83 4.50 4.00
CA ASP A 253 -35.80 5.09 4.93
C ASP A 253 -37.00 4.16 5.05
N SER A 254 -36.91 3.23 6.01
CA SER A 254 -38.05 2.42 6.42
C SER A 254 -38.82 3.16 7.52
N SER A 255 -39.82 3.91 7.09
CA SER A 255 -40.98 4.30 7.92
C SER A 255 -41.90 3.08 8.03
N GLY A 256 -41.92 2.43 9.19
CA GLY A 256 -42.86 1.38 9.54
C GLY A 256 -43.58 1.73 10.84
N SER A 257 -44.75 2.35 10.70
CA SER A 257 -45.75 2.55 11.73
C SER A 257 -46.68 1.34 11.83
N ASP A 258 -46.87 0.82 13.04
CA ASP A 258 -48.13 0.32 13.59
C ASP A 258 -48.04 0.30 15.13
#